data_AF-A0A3D4NPL6-F1
#
_entry.id   AF-A0A3D4NPL6-F1
#
_cell.length_a   1.000
_cell.length_b   1.000
_cell.length_c   1.000
_cell.angle_alpha   90.00
_cell.angle_beta   90.00
_cell.angle_gamma   90.00
#
_symmetry.space_group_name_H-M   'P 1'
#
loop_
_entity.id
_entity.type
_entity.pdbx_description
1 polymer ?
#
loop_
_entity_poly.entity_id
_entity_poly.type
_entity_poly.pdbx_seq_one_letter_code
_entity_poly.pdbx_strand_id
1 'polypeptide(L)'
;GSGKTTTIYAGLSELNTPQKKIITVEDPVEYRLPRINQVQVNSKIDLGFSRVLRSALRQDPDILLIGEMRDRETAEIGLRAAMTGHLVLSTLHTNDAPTSAMRLVDMGVEPFLVATALNAVLAQRLIRR
;
A
#
# COMPACT_ATOMS: atom_id res chain seq x y z
N GLY A 1 10.48 7.79 -12.89
CA GLY A 1 9.61 7.65 -11.70
C GLY A 1 8.72 8.86 -11.57
N SER A 2 7.46 8.68 -11.20
CA SER A 2 6.51 9.78 -10.98
C SER A 2 6.53 10.37 -9.56
N GLY A 3 7.42 9.88 -8.68
CA GLY A 3 7.55 10.35 -7.30
C GLY A 3 6.55 9.75 -6.31
N LYS A 4 5.89 8.62 -6.65
CA LYS A 4 4.89 7.96 -5.78
C LYS A 4 5.44 7.67 -4.39
N THR A 5 6.60 7.01 -4.31
CA THR A 5 7.23 6.63 -3.04
C THR A 5 7.57 7.87 -2.21
N THR A 6 8.06 8.94 -2.83
CA THR A 6 8.34 10.21 -2.16
C THR A 6 7.09 10.79 -1.50
N THR A 7 5.97 10.84 -2.23
CA THR A 7 4.69 11.36 -1.71
C THR A 7 4.16 10.50 -0.57
N ILE A 8 4.19 9.18 -0.73
CA ILE A 8 3.73 8.26 0.31
C ILE A 8 4.59 8.37 1.57
N TYR A 9 5.92 8.42 1.44
CA TYR A 9 6.81 8.55 2.60
C TYR A 9 6.64 9.89 3.32
N ALA A 10 6.38 10.97 2.58
CA ALA A 10 6.03 12.26 3.18
C ALA A 10 4.72 12.16 4.00
N GLY A 11 3.68 11.56 3.43
CA GLY A 11 2.40 11.34 4.13
C GLY A 11 2.54 10.41 5.34
N LEU A 12 3.33 9.34 5.24
CA LEU A 12 3.64 8.47 6.37
C LEU A 12 4.37 9.22 7.48
N SER A 13 5.30 10.11 7.13
CA SER A 13 6.03 10.93 8.11
C SER A 13 5.10 11.88 8.84
N GLU A 14 4.12 12.47 8.15
CA GLU A 14 3.08 13.30 8.76
C GLU A 14 2.16 12.50 9.69
N LEU A 15 1.82 11.26 9.32
CA LEU A 15 0.98 10.37 10.11
C LEU A 15 1.71 9.71 11.30
N ASN A 16 3.03 9.85 11.40
CA ASN A 16 3.89 9.13 12.34
C ASN A 16 3.85 9.69 13.77
N THR A 17 2.71 9.53 14.44
CA THR A 17 2.53 9.91 15.85
C THR A 17 2.78 8.73 16.80
N PRO A 18 3.18 8.96 18.07
CA PRO A 18 3.40 7.88 19.05
C PRO A 18 2.23 6.91 19.26
N GLN A 19 1.01 7.36 18.96
CA GLN A 19 -0.22 6.62 19.15
C GLN A 19 -0.57 5.69 17.97
N LYS A 20 0.11 5.83 16.83
CA LYS A 20 -0.19 5.07 15.61
C LYS A 20 0.90 4.07 15.31
N LYS A 21 0.52 2.79 15.19
CA LYS A 21 1.38 1.71 14.73
C LYS A 21 1.34 1.63 13.21
N ILE A 22 2.48 1.94 12.58
CA ILE A 22 2.63 1.92 11.13
C ILE A 22 3.52 0.75 10.73
N ILE A 23 3.02 -0.08 9.80
CA ILE A 23 3.79 -1.18 9.20
C ILE A 23 3.77 -1.05 7.69
N THR A 24 4.92 -1.24 7.04
CA THR A 24 5.04 -1.21 5.58
C THR A 24 5.55 -2.54 5.04
N VAL A 25 5.15 -2.88 3.81
CA VAL A 25 5.63 -4.03 3.04
C VAL A 25 6.16 -3.50 1.71
N GLU A 26 7.45 -3.66 1.43
CA GLU A 26 8.14 -2.93 0.35
C GLU A 26 9.13 -3.81 -0.43
N ASP A 27 9.43 -3.42 -1.67
CA ASP A 27 10.32 -4.15 -2.60
C ASP A 27 11.10 -3.20 -3.52
N PRO A 28 12.28 -2.68 -3.11
CA PRO A 28 12.88 -2.71 -1.77
C PRO A 28 12.38 -1.58 -0.87
N VAL A 29 12.89 -1.50 0.37
CA VAL A 29 12.77 -0.30 1.20
C VAL A 29 13.75 0.77 0.69
N GLU A 30 13.25 1.91 0.23
CA GLU A 30 14.08 2.98 -0.36
C GLU A 30 15.03 3.62 0.67
N TYR A 31 14.49 3.96 1.84
CA TYR A 31 15.23 4.43 3.00
C TYR A 31 14.42 4.23 4.28
N ARG A 32 15.11 4.26 5.42
CA ARG A 32 14.46 4.02 6.72
C ARG A 32 13.73 5.25 7.22
N LEU A 33 12.48 5.07 7.59
CA LEU A 33 11.66 6.03 8.31
C LEU A 33 11.71 5.70 9.82
N PRO A 34 12.06 6.67 10.69
CA PRO A 34 12.06 6.44 12.12
C PRO A 34 10.69 6.01 12.63
N ARG A 35 10.64 5.10 13.62
CA ARG A 35 9.40 4.63 14.28
C ARG A 35 8.39 3.89 13.39
N ILE A 36 8.73 3.60 12.14
CA ILE A 36 7.91 2.79 11.24
C ILE A 36 8.54 1.41 11.09
N ASN A 37 7.74 0.36 11.21
CA ASN A 37 8.22 -1.01 10.95
C ASN A 37 8.16 -1.29 9.45
N GLN A 38 9.30 -1.16 8.77
CA GLN A 38 9.39 -1.39 7.33
C GLN A 38 9.92 -2.80 7.03
N VAL A 39 9.07 -3.62 6.42
CA VAL A 39 9.42 -4.99 6.05
C VAL A 39 9.69 -5.05 4.56
N GLN A 40 10.92 -5.41 4.21
CA GLN A 40 11.27 -5.68 2.83
C GLN A 40 10.89 -7.11 2.45
N VAL A 41 10.30 -7.30 1.27
CA VAL A 41 10.10 -8.64 0.70
C VAL A 41 11.44 -9.33 0.45
N ASN A 42 11.42 -10.66 0.48
CA ASN A 42 12.62 -11.45 0.23
C ASN A 42 12.26 -12.74 -0.51
N SER A 43 12.52 -12.74 -1.81
CA SER A 43 12.27 -13.90 -2.69
C SER A 43 13.14 -15.11 -2.37
N LYS A 44 14.30 -14.95 -1.72
CA LYS A 44 15.19 -16.08 -1.36
C LYS A 44 14.59 -17.02 -0.30
N ILE A 45 13.57 -16.55 0.42
CA ILE A 45 12.89 -17.28 1.49
C ILE A 45 11.37 -17.32 1.30
N ASP A 46 10.90 -17.07 0.06
CA ASP A 46 9.49 -16.98 -0.30
C ASP A 46 8.68 -16.02 0.61
N LEU A 47 9.29 -14.89 0.95
CA LEU A 47 8.65 -13.82 1.73
C LEU A 47 8.13 -12.74 0.77
N GLY A 48 6.98 -13.00 0.15
CA GLY A 48 6.29 -12.07 -0.76
C GLY A 48 5.31 -11.11 -0.06
N PHE A 49 4.72 -10.18 -0.83
CA PHE A 49 3.78 -9.15 -0.34
C PHE A 49 2.63 -9.73 0.47
N SER A 50 1.88 -10.69 -0.08
CA SER A 50 0.71 -11.27 0.59
C SER A 50 1.06 -11.94 1.92
N ARG A 51 2.19 -12.66 1.98
CA ARG A 51 2.68 -13.32 3.20
C ARG A 51 3.05 -12.32 4.29
N VAL A 52 3.79 -11.27 3.94
CA VAL A 52 4.14 -10.22 4.90
C VAL A 52 2.90 -9.48 5.35
N LEU A 53 1.98 -9.13 4.44
CA LEU A 53 0.76 -8.39 4.75
C LEU A 53 -0.15 -9.16 5.73
N ARG A 54 -0.32 -10.48 5.53
CA ARG A 54 -1.04 -11.33 6.51
C ARG A 54 -0.38 -11.31 7.88
N SER A 55 0.96 -11.24 7.94
CA SER A 55 1.68 -11.14 9.20
C SER A 55 1.55 -9.76 9.85
N ALA A 56 1.61 -8.69 9.05
CA ALA A 56 1.43 -7.33 9.50
C ALA A 56 0.05 -7.11 10.13
N LEU A 57 -1.01 -7.68 9.56
CA LEU A 57 -2.37 -7.59 10.11
C LEU A 57 -2.51 -8.24 11.49
N ARG A 58 -1.69 -9.24 11.83
CA ARG A 58 -1.68 -9.83 13.18
C ARG A 58 -0.92 -9.00 14.21
N GLN A 59 -0.29 -7.92 13.77
CA GLN A 59 0.43 -6.99 14.64
C GLN A 59 -0.44 -5.83 15.11
N ASP A 60 -1.76 -5.85 14.86
CA ASP A 60 -2.66 -4.76 15.26
C ASP A 60 -2.18 -3.37 14.75
N PRO A 61 -1.92 -3.19 13.43
CA PRO A 61 -1.48 -1.91 12.90
C PRO A 61 -2.65 -0.93 12.73
N ASP A 62 -2.40 0.36 12.93
CA ASP A 62 -3.37 1.40 12.55
C ASP A 62 -3.26 1.74 11.05
N ILE A 63 -2.03 1.71 10.53
CA ILE A 63 -1.70 2.12 9.17
C ILE A 63 -0.84 1.04 8.50
N LEU A 64 -1.23 0.68 7.29
CA LEU A 64 -0.51 -0.24 6.41
C LEU A 64 -0.09 0.45 5.13
N LEU A 65 1.20 0.37 4.78
CA LEU A 65 1.66 0.64 3.43
C LEU A 65 1.97 -0.67 2.72
N ILE A 66 1.36 -0.87 1.56
CA ILE A 66 1.72 -1.93 0.62
C ILE A 66 2.44 -1.23 -0.54
N GLY A 67 3.75 -1.42 -0.69
CA GLY A 67 4.56 -0.70 -1.68
C GLY A 67 3.92 -0.66 -3.07
N GLU A 68 3.37 -1.79 -3.51
CA GLU A 68 2.49 -1.87 -4.67
C GLU A 68 1.60 -3.11 -4.63
N MET A 69 0.45 -3.02 -5.30
CA MET A 69 -0.43 -4.17 -5.54
C MET A 69 -0.21 -4.69 -6.95
N ARG A 70 0.43 -5.86 -7.07
CA ARG A 70 0.72 -6.50 -8.37
C ARG A 70 -0.26 -7.62 -8.73
N ASP A 71 -0.85 -8.24 -7.72
CA ASP A 71 -1.67 -9.44 -7.86
C ASP A 71 -2.98 -9.34 -7.05
N ARG A 72 -3.91 -10.22 -7.40
CA ARG A 72 -5.24 -10.34 -6.77
C ARG A 72 -5.14 -10.53 -5.26
N GLU A 73 -4.27 -11.43 -4.81
CA GLU A 73 -4.20 -11.84 -3.41
C GLU A 73 -3.82 -10.64 -2.53
N THR A 74 -2.76 -9.92 -2.91
CA THR A 74 -2.27 -8.73 -2.22
C THR A 74 -3.33 -7.62 -2.22
N ALA A 75 -4.00 -7.39 -3.36
CA ALA A 75 -5.06 -6.40 -3.48
C ALA A 75 -6.28 -6.72 -2.59
N GLU A 76 -6.75 -7.97 -2.61
CA GLU A 76 -7.88 -8.41 -1.78
C GLU A 76 -7.59 -8.28 -0.29
N ILE A 77 -6.38 -8.66 0.16
CA ILE A 77 -6.00 -8.53 1.57
C ILE A 77 -5.97 -7.04 1.96
N GLY A 78 -5.38 -6.18 1.13
CA GLY A 78 -5.30 -4.75 1.40
C GLY A 78 -6.67 -4.07 1.46
N LEU A 79 -7.55 -4.36 0.51
CA LEU A 79 -8.90 -3.77 0.50
C LEU A 79 -9.76 -4.28 1.67
N ARG A 80 -9.65 -5.56 2.02
CA ARG A 80 -10.33 -6.09 3.22
C ARG A 80 -9.81 -5.46 4.51
N ALA A 81 -8.49 -5.23 4.61
CA ALA A 81 -7.90 -4.53 5.75
C ALA A 81 -8.47 -3.10 5.87
N ALA A 82 -8.64 -2.40 4.75
CA ALA A 82 -9.25 -1.08 4.74
C ALA A 82 -10.69 -1.07 5.28
N MET A 83 -11.48 -2.11 4.95
CA MET A 83 -12.84 -2.26 5.48
C MET A 83 -12.89 -2.59 6.98
N THR A 84 -11.82 -3.14 7.55
CA THR A 84 -11.75 -3.52 8.96
C THR A 84 -11.08 -2.47 9.84
N GLY A 85 -11.02 -1.22 9.38
CA GLY A 85 -10.59 -0.07 10.18
C GLY A 85 -9.11 0.31 10.04
N HIS A 86 -8.37 -0.32 9.13
CA HIS A 86 -6.96 0.01 8.87
C HIS A 86 -6.87 1.10 7.80
N LEU A 87 -6.02 2.12 8.00
CA LEU A 87 -5.68 3.01 6.89
C LEU A 87 -4.67 2.32 5.97
N VAL A 88 -5.10 1.96 4.76
CA VAL A 88 -4.25 1.28 3.77
C VAL A 88 -3.81 2.26 2.69
N LEU A 89 -2.48 2.38 2.53
CA LEU A 89 -1.83 3.13 1.47
C LEU A 89 -1.16 2.15 0.51
N SER A 90 -1.23 2.42 -0.80
CA SER A 90 -0.52 1.61 -1.80
C SER A 90 -0.27 2.37 -3.08
N THR A 91 0.43 1.73 -4.02
CA THR A 91 0.61 2.23 -5.37
C THR A 91 0.14 1.24 -6.42
N LEU A 92 -0.30 1.78 -7.55
CA LEU A 92 -0.55 1.07 -8.79
C LEU A 92 0.20 1.77 -9.92
N HIS A 93 0.46 1.01 -10.98
CA HIS A 93 1.08 1.52 -12.20
C HIS A 93 0.01 1.74 -13.27
N THR A 94 -0.76 2.82 -13.12
CA THR A 94 -1.77 3.27 -14.10
C THR A 94 -1.48 4.68 -14.59
N ASN A 95 -2.03 5.03 -15.75
CA ASN A 95 -1.78 6.33 -16.41
C ASN A 95 -2.59 7.48 -15.82
N ASP A 96 -3.75 7.18 -15.24
CA ASP A 96 -4.68 8.11 -14.64
C ASP A 96 -5.40 7.47 -13.44
N ALA A 97 -6.17 8.29 -12.72
CA ALA A 97 -6.83 7.91 -11.49
C ALA A 97 -8.02 6.94 -11.69
N PRO A 98 -8.96 7.16 -12.64
CA PRO A 98 -10.05 6.21 -12.86
C PRO A 98 -9.56 4.81 -13.23
N THR A 99 -8.48 4.72 -14.02
CA THR A 99 -7.90 3.44 -14.41
C THR A 99 -7.32 2.66 -13.21
N SER A 100 -6.97 3.31 -12.10
CA SER A 100 -6.53 2.60 -10.90
C SER A 100 -7.65 1.73 -10.29
N ALA A 101 -8.88 2.23 -10.27
CA ALA A 101 -10.03 1.45 -9.79
C ALA A 101 -10.34 0.29 -10.73
N MET A 102 -10.35 0.54 -12.04
CA MET A 102 -10.53 -0.51 -13.06
C MET A 102 -9.43 -1.58 -12.97
N ARG A 103 -8.18 -1.16 -12.73
CA ARG A 103 -7.05 -2.08 -12.62
C ARG A 103 -7.20 -3.07 -11.46
N LEU A 104 -7.79 -2.65 -10.34
CA LEU A 104 -8.08 -3.56 -9.22
C LEU A 104 -9.13 -4.60 -9.63
N VAL A 105 -10.17 -4.20 -10.38
CA VAL A 105 -11.17 -5.12 -10.92
C VAL A 105 -10.54 -6.08 -11.94
N ASP A 106 -9.67 -5.59 -12.83
CA ASP A 106 -8.95 -6.41 -13.82
C ASP A 106 -8.01 -7.44 -13.17
N MET A 107 -7.51 -7.17 -11.96
CA MET A 107 -6.76 -8.16 -11.16
C MET A 107 -7.67 -9.28 -10.63
N GLY A 108 -8.99 -9.18 -10.79
CA GLY A 108 -9.96 -10.15 -10.30
C GLY A 108 -10.47 -9.84 -8.90
N VAL A 109 -10.32 -8.61 -8.42
CA VAL A 109 -10.97 -8.16 -7.18
C VAL A 109 -12.45 -7.84 -7.47
N GLU A 110 -13.34 -8.25 -6.57
CA GLU A 110 -14.76 -7.97 -6.68
C GLU A 110 -15.04 -6.45 -6.76
N PRO A 111 -15.83 -5.97 -7.75
CA PRO A 111 -16.12 -4.55 -7.93
C PRO A 111 -16.72 -3.88 -6.68
N PHE A 112 -17.57 -4.60 -5.95
CA PHE A 112 -18.14 -4.12 -4.69
C PHE A 112 -17.06 -3.86 -3.63
N LEU A 113 -16.04 -4.72 -3.54
CA LEU A 113 -14.95 -4.53 -2.59
C LEU A 113 -14.13 -3.28 -2.94
N VAL A 114 -13.84 -3.07 -4.22
CA VAL A 114 -13.15 -1.85 -4.68
C VAL A 114 -13.99 -0.61 -4.36
N ALA A 115 -15.27 -0.61 -4.69
CA ALA A 115 -16.16 0.54 -4.50
C ALA A 115 -16.34 0.92 -3.02
N THR A 116 -16.30 -0.05 -2.11
CA THR A 116 -16.50 0.19 -0.67
C THR A 116 -15.22 0.55 0.06
N ALA A 117 -14.07 -0.02 -0.34
CA ALA A 117 -12.81 0.18 0.36
C ALA A 117 -11.96 1.33 -0.18
N LEU A 118 -12.12 1.70 -1.46
CA LEU A 118 -11.28 2.73 -2.10
C LEU A 118 -11.78 4.14 -1.76
N ASN A 119 -11.02 4.87 -0.94
CA ASN A 119 -11.36 6.24 -0.57
C ASN A 119 -10.89 7.28 -1.60
N ALA A 120 -9.69 7.13 -2.14
CA ALA A 120 -9.09 8.13 -3.04
C ALA A 120 -8.02 7.51 -3.94
N VAL A 121 -7.79 8.16 -5.08
CA VAL A 121 -6.68 7.86 -6.00
C VAL A 121 -5.97 9.15 -6.37
N LEU A 122 -4.64 9.17 -6.21
CA LEU A 122 -3.78 10.27 -6.60
C LEU A 122 -2.96 9.89 -7.85
N ALA A 123 -3.34 10.43 -9.01
CA ALA A 123 -2.53 10.32 -10.22
C ALA A 123 -1.42 11.38 -10.21
N GLN A 124 -0.16 10.96 -10.23
CA GLN A 124 1.00 11.85 -10.06
C GLN A 124 1.95 11.82 -11.26
N ARG A 125 2.48 12.99 -11.62
CA ARG A 125 3.58 13.19 -12.57
C ARG A 125 4.58 14.21 -12.04
N LEU A 126 5.85 14.07 -12.41
CA LEU A 126 6.90 15.07 -12.14
C LEU A 126 7.18 15.86 -13.42
N ILE A 127 7.27 17.18 -13.30
CA ILE A 127 7.59 18.09 -14.40
C ILE A 127 8.98 18.68 -14.15
N ARG A 128 9.79 18.81 -15.20
CA ARG A 128 11.10 19.47 -15.11
C ARG A 128 10.90 20.95 -14.78
N ARG A 129 11.75 21.49 -13.90
CA ARG A 129 11.83 22.93 -13.65
C ARG A 129 12.50 23.64 -14.82
#